data_AF-A0A1U7CZN5-F1
#
_entry.id   AF-A0A1U7CZN5-F1
#
_cell.length_a   1.000
_cell.length_b   1.000
_cell.length_c   1.000
_cell.angle_alpha   90.00
_cell.angle_beta   90.00
_cell.angle_gamma   90.00
#
_symmetry.space_group_name_H-M   'P 1'
#
loop_
_entity.id
_entity.type
_entity.pdbx_description
1 polymer ?
#
loop_
_entity_poly.entity_id
_entity_poly.type
_entity_poly.pdbx_seq_one_letter_code
_entity_poly.pdbx_strand_id
1 'polypeptide(L)' 'MSNGPTRFTEHEMLALCGSAIAKIDTRERRGTEKVTFEEIEALAAYVECTGGGIACQQAYHARLGAAQDAARAAGGAL' A
#
# COMPACT_ATOMS: atom_id res chain seq x y z
N MET A 1 0.48 1.73 -21.73
CA MET A 1 -0.02 2.48 -20.56
C MET A 1 -1.50 2.17 -20.45
N SER A 2 -1.90 1.19 -19.63
CA SER A 2 -3.32 0.85 -19.52
C SER A 2 -4.00 1.85 -18.59
N ASN A 3 -4.70 2.82 -19.17
CA ASN A 3 -5.72 3.60 -18.47
C ASN A 3 -6.90 2.68 -18.17
N GLY A 4 -6.85 1.93 -17.07
CA GLY A 4 -8.09 1.51 -16.43
C GLY A 4 -8.81 2.77 -15.92
N PRO A 5 -10.16 2.80 -15.86
CA PRO A 5 -10.85 3.95 -15.30
C PRO A 5 -10.47 4.03 -13.83
N THR A 6 -9.52 4.91 -13.49
CA THR A 6 -9.28 5.27 -12.09
C THR A 6 -10.61 5.81 -11.57
N ARG A 7 -11.19 5.12 -10.58
CA ARG A 7 -12.43 5.50 -9.88
C ARG A 7 -12.46 6.98 -9.47
N PHE A 8 -11.27 7.53 -9.26
CA PHE A 8 -11.03 8.90 -8.84
C PHE A 8 -10.31 9.68 -9.95
N THR A 9 -10.66 10.94 -10.10
CA THR A 9 -9.82 11.92 -10.79
C THR A 9 -8.53 12.15 -10.01
N GLU A 10 -7.52 12.75 -10.65
CA GLU A 10 -6.25 13.10 -9.99
C GLU A 10 -6.46 13.98 -8.75
N HIS A 11 -7.35 14.98 -8.86
CA HIS A 11 -7.64 15.87 -7.74
C HIS A 11 -8.31 15.15 -6.56
N GLU A 12 -9.26 14.25 -6.85
CA GLU A 12 -9.91 13.43 -5.82
C GLU A 12 -8.92 12.48 -5.14
N MET A 13 -8.01 11.87 -5.91
CA MET A 13 -6.94 11.05 -5.33
C MET A 13 -6.07 11.85 -4.37
N LEU A 14 -5.61 13.03 -4.79
CA LEU A 14 -4.76 13.89 -3.96
C LEU A 14 -5.49 14.32 -2.67
N ALA A 15 -6.77 14.69 -2.76
CA ALA A 15 -7.57 15.07 -1.60
C ALA A 15 -7.77 13.92 -0.61
N LEU A 16 -8.12 12.72 -1.10
CA LEU A 16 -8.30 11.52 -0.29
C LEU A 16 -6.97 11.06 0.33
N CYS A 17 -5.88 11.07 -0.44
CA CYS A 17 -4.55 10.75 0.07
C CYS A 17 -4.13 11.74 1.18
N GLY A 18 -4.32 13.04 0.96
CA GLY A 18 -4.02 14.07 1.95
C GLY A 18 -4.83 13.91 3.24
N SER A 19 -6.13 13.59 3.13
CA SER A 19 -6.98 13.28 4.28
C SER A 19 -6.48 12.06 5.06
N ALA A 20 -6.12 10.97 4.36
CA ALA A 20 -5.57 9.76 4.97
C ALA A 20 -4.27 10.03 5.73
N ILE A 21 -3.33 10.76 5.10
CA ILE A 21 -2.05 11.15 5.69
C ILE A 21 -2.29 12.02 6.93
N ALA A 22 -3.14 13.04 6.83
CA ALA A 22 -3.46 13.91 7.96
C ALA A 22 -4.06 13.13 9.14
N LYS A 23 -4.90 12.11 8.90
CA LYS A 23 -5.43 11.24 9.96
C LYS A 23 -4.31 10.49 10.66
N ILE A 24 -3.43 9.85 9.89
CA ILE A 24 -2.30 9.04 10.40
C ILE A 24 -1.33 9.93 11.17
N ASP A 25 -0.91 11.07 10.61
CA ASP A 25 0.06 11.97 11.24
C ASP A 25 -0.45 12.57 12.54
N THR A 26 -1.74 12.92 12.61
CA THR A 26 -2.31 13.58 13.80
C THR A 26 -2.62 12.63 14.95
N ARG A 27 -2.80 11.33 14.69
CA ARG A 27 -3.35 10.38 15.69
C ARG A 27 -2.68 9.01 15.68
N GLU A 28 -1.61 8.84 14.91
CA GLU A 28 -0.86 7.59 14.72
C GLU A 28 -1.81 6.40 14.48
N ARG A 29 -1.74 5.37 15.34
CA ARG A 29 -2.58 4.17 15.26
C ARG A 29 -4.09 4.48 15.25
N ARG A 30 -4.54 5.42 16.07
CA ARG A 30 -5.95 5.87 16.09
C ARG A 30 -6.33 6.64 14.82
N GLY A 31 -5.33 7.18 14.12
CA GLY A 31 -5.46 7.80 12.82
C GLY A 31 -5.68 6.75 11.73
N THR A 32 -4.84 5.71 11.73
CA THR A 32 -4.95 4.57 10.81
C THR A 32 -6.33 3.91 10.89
N GLU A 33 -6.87 3.72 12.09
CA GLU A 33 -8.22 3.15 12.31
C GLU A 33 -9.36 3.99 11.70
N LYS A 34 -9.10 5.26 11.34
CA LYS A 34 -10.07 6.19 10.75
C LYS A 34 -9.92 6.37 9.25
N VAL A 35 -8.95 5.70 8.63
CA VAL A 35 -8.76 5.74 7.18
C VAL A 35 -9.88 4.91 6.54
N THR A 36 -10.59 5.51 5.57
CA THR A 36 -11.72 4.87 4.89
C THR A 36 -11.26 3.98 3.75
N PHE A 37 -12.14 3.11 3.25
CA PHE A 37 -11.85 2.30 2.06
C PHE A 37 -11.53 3.16 0.83
N GLU A 38 -12.24 4.27 0.63
CA GLU A 38 -11.97 5.19 -0.49
C GLU A 38 -10.59 5.83 -0.38
N GLU A 39 -10.16 6.18 0.84
CA GLU A 39 -8.82 6.71 1.09
C GLU A 39 -7.74 5.66 0.85
N ILE A 40 -7.99 4.40 1.21
CA ILE A 40 -7.08 3.27 0.92
C ILE A 40 -6.98 3.03 -0.59
N GLU A 41 -8.10 2.98 -1.29
CA GLU A 41 -8.12 2.79 -2.75
C GLU A 41 -7.45 3.95 -3.48
N ALA A 42 -7.67 5.19 -3.04
CA ALA A 42 -7.02 6.37 -3.60
C ALA A 42 -5.50 6.34 -3.37
N LEU A 43 -5.03 5.95 -2.18
CA LEU A 43 -3.60 5.76 -1.90
C LEU A 43 -2.99 4.68 -2.80
N ALA A 44 -3.66 3.55 -2.97
CA ALA A 44 -3.20 2.47 -3.84
C ALA A 44 -3.12 2.93 -5.31
N ALA A 45 -4.16 3.61 -5.80
CA ALA A 45 -4.18 4.17 -7.15
C ALA A 45 -3.06 5.22 -7.34
N TYR A 46 -2.85 6.09 -6.35
CA TYR A 46 -1.80 7.11 -6.40
C TYR A 46 -0.39 6.50 -6.43
N VAL A 47 -0.13 5.44 -5.66
CA VAL A 47 1.13 4.69 -5.69
C VAL A 47 1.40 4.07 -7.08
N GLU A 48 0.37 3.51 -7.73
CA GLU A 48 0.50 3.00 -9.09
C GLU A 48 0.74 4.12 -10.11
N CYS A 49 -0.02 5.22 -10.04
CA CYS A 49 0.11 6.36 -10.95
C CYS A 49 1.48 7.05 -10.84
N THR A 50 2.09 7.07 -9.65
CA THR A 50 3.43 7.64 -9.42
C THR A 50 4.56 6.65 -9.74
N GLY A 51 4.24 5.43 -10.16
CA GLY A 51 5.21 4.38 -10.51
C GLY A 51 5.78 3.62 -9.31
N GLY A 52 5.32 3.91 -8.09
CA GLY A 52 5.72 3.19 -6.87
C GLY A 52 5.19 1.75 -6.80
N GLY A 53 4.12 1.44 -7.52
CA GLY A 53 3.45 0.12 -7.49
C GLY A 53 4.39 -1.06 -7.70
N ILE A 54 5.24 -1.00 -8.74
CA ILE A 54 6.20 -2.07 -9.04
C ILE A 54 7.18 -2.27 -7.87
N ALA A 55 7.73 -1.18 -7.31
CA ALA A 55 8.67 -1.24 -6.20
C ALA A 55 8.00 -1.82 -4.93
N CYS A 56 6.75 -1.43 -4.65
CA CYS A 56 5.96 -1.96 -3.54
C CYS A 56 5.74 -3.47 -3.68
N GLN A 57 5.34 -3.94 -4.86
CA GLN A 57 5.11 -5.36 -5.13
C GLN A 57 6.40 -6.17 -5.01
N GLN A 58 7.51 -5.68 -5.58
CA GLN A 58 8.83 -6.32 -5.48
C GLN A 58 9.28 -6.46 -4.02
N ALA A 59 9.17 -5.39 -3.23
CA ALA A 59 9.52 -5.42 -1.81
C ALA A 59 8.67 -6.43 -1.03
N TYR A 60 7.36 -6.50 -1.30
CA TYR A 60 6.47 -7.48 -0.69
C TYR A 60 6.86 -8.93 -1.02
N HIS A 61 7.11 -9.23 -2.30
CA HIS A 61 7.49 -10.58 -2.72
C HIS A 61 8.86 -11.01 -2.18
N ALA A 62 9.84 -10.10 -2.13
CA ALA A 62 11.14 -10.39 -1.54
C ALA A 62 11.02 -10.78 -0.05
N ARG A 63 10.15 -10.11 0.70
CA ARG A 63 9.88 -10.44 2.10
C ARG A 63 9.23 -11.81 2.27
N LEU A 64 8.27 -12.15 1.40
CA LEU A 64 7.62 -13.47 1.43
C LEU A 64 8.61 -14.60 1.13
N GLY A 65 9.46 -14.42 0.10
CA GLY A 65 10.50 -15.40 -0.23
C GLY A 65 11.45 -15.65 0.95
N ALA A 66 11.95 -14.58 1.58
CA ALA A 66 12.81 -14.69 2.75
C ALA A 66 12.14 -15.44 3.93
N ALA A 67 10.85 -15.22 4.15
CA ALA A 67 10.10 -15.93 5.18
C ALA A 67 9.93 -17.43 4.87
N GLN A 68 9.71 -17.77 3.59
CA GLN A 68 9.62 -19.17 3.14
C GLN A 68 10.96 -19.90 3.27
N ASP A 69 12.06 -19.25 2.90
CA ASP A 69 13.41 -19.81 3.03
C ASP A 69 13.76 -20.08 4.50
N ALA A 70 13.43 -19.14 5.40
CA ALA A 70 13.63 -19.31 6.83
C ALA A 70 12.81 -20.49 7.41
N ALA A 71 11.55 -20.63 6.99
CA ALA A 71 10.71 -21.76 7.40
C ALA A 71 11.25 -23.10 6.90
N ARG A 72 11.77 -23.15 5.66
CA ARG A 72 12.40 -24.35 5.09
C ARG A 72 13.68 -24.73 5.85
N ALA A 73 14.50 -23.75 6.21
CA ALA A 73 15.71 -23.98 7.01
C ALA A 73 15.38 -24.52 8.42
N ALA A 74 14.31 -24.02 9.05
CA ALA A 74 13.86 -24.50 10.35
C ALA A 74 13.26 -25.91 10.30
N GLY A 75 12.56 -26.28 9.20
CA GLY A 75 11.94 -27.59 9.03
C GLY A 75 12.90 -28.71 8.58
N GLY A 76 14.05 -28.37 7.98
CA GLY A 76 15.08 -29.32 7.58
C GLY A 76 16.10 -29.69 8.67
N ALA A 77 15.92 -29.17 9.89
CA ALA A 77 16.82 -29.37 11.04
C ALA A 77 16.37 -30.50 12.00
N LEU A 78 15.47 -31.39 11.54
CA LEU A 78 15.03 -32.61 12.24
C LEU A 78 15.53 -33.86 11.50
#